data_AF-A0A9W4HCS5-F1
#
_entry.id   AF-A0A9W4HCS5-F1
#
_cell.length_a   1.000
_cell.length_b   1.000
_cell.length_c   1.000
_cell.angle_alpha   90.00
_cell.angle_beta   90.00
_cell.angle_gamma   90.00
#
_symmetry.space_group_name_H-M   'P 1'
#
loop_
_entity.id
_entity.type
_entity.pdbx_description
1 polymer ?
#
loop_
_entity_poly.entity_id
_entity_poly.type
_entity_poly.pdbx_seq_one_letter_code
_entity_poly.pdbx_strand_id
1 'polypeptide(L)'
;MKPFQFFPMLFPPALLFTSYANLQGFKTDTAGISAAWSGLYLLLAARRRQPFMKKFGVRGVVRGATMSLALVNMIGGGLAYTLGKREEEEE
;
A
#
# COMPACT_ATOMS: atom_id res chain seq x y z
N MET A 1 25.73 12.73 -5.09
CA MET A 1 24.60 12.53 -4.17
C MET A 1 23.31 12.55 -4.95
N LYS A 2 22.36 11.65 -4.65
CA LYS A 2 21.06 11.65 -5.33
C LYS A 2 20.18 12.73 -4.67
N PRO A 3 19.53 13.63 -5.44
CA PRO A 3 18.75 14.72 -4.87
C PRO A 3 17.54 14.19 -4.10
N PHE A 4 17.06 15.00 -3.14
CA PHE A 4 15.87 14.69 -2.35
C PHE A 4 14.68 14.40 -3.25
N GLN A 5 14.10 13.21 -3.10
CA GLN A 5 12.93 12.80 -3.88
C GLN A 5 11.70 12.93 -2.99
N PHE A 6 10.88 13.94 -3.26
CA PHE A 6 9.71 14.27 -2.46
C PHE A 6 8.76 13.07 -2.28
N PHE A 7 8.39 12.40 -3.37
CA PHE A 7 7.45 11.27 -3.34
C PHE A 7 7.93 10.07 -2.48
N PRO A 8 9.15 9.54 -2.67
CA PRO A 8 9.70 8.53 -1.78
C PRO A 8 9.80 8.99 -0.32
N MET A 9 10.07 10.28 -0.08
CA MET A 9 10.20 10.80 1.28
C MET A 9 8.86 10.99 2.01
N LEU A 10 7.72 10.88 1.32
CA LEU A 10 6.41 10.84 1.97
C LEU A 10 6.09 9.50 2.63
N PHE A 11 6.73 8.41 2.19
CA PHE A 11 6.50 7.08 2.77
C PHE A 11 6.85 7.00 4.26
N PRO A 12 8.05 7.41 4.71
CA PRO A 12 8.41 7.33 6.13
C PRO A 12 7.42 8.01 7.10
N PRO A 13 7.03 9.29 6.92
CA PRO A 13 6.07 9.91 7.83
C PRO A 13 4.67 9.30 7.74
N ALA A 14 4.21 8.92 6.54
CA ALA A 14 2.91 8.27 6.37
C ALA A 14 2.86 6.90 7.06
N LEU A 15 3.92 6.09 6.93
CA LEU A 15 4.01 4.78 7.56
C LEU A 15 4.10 4.88 9.09
N LEU A 16 4.88 5.83 9.60
CA LEU A 16 4.93 6.11 11.05
C LEU A 16 3.58 6.52 11.59
N PHE A 17 2.85 7.40 10.88
CA PHE A 17 1.51 7.79 11.25
C PHE A 17 0.54 6.60 11.27
N THR A 18 0.56 5.75 10.22
CA THR A 18 -0.29 4.55 10.20
C THR A 18 0.04 3.57 11.32
N SER A 19 1.31 3.42 11.68
CA SER A 19 1.72 2.57 12.79
C SER A 19 1.24 3.13 14.13
N TYR A 20 1.33 4.46 14.31
CA TYR A 20 0.85 5.12 15.51
C TYR A 20 -0.67 5.01 15.67
N ALA A 21 -1.43 5.27 14.61
CA ALA A 21 -2.88 5.15 14.62
C ALA A 21 -3.35 3.71 14.89
N ASN A 22 -2.60 2.71 14.41
CA ASN A 22 -2.91 1.30 14.68
C ASN A 22 -2.74 0.98 16.17
N LEU A 23 -1.67 1.48 16.79
CA LEU A 23 -1.46 1.35 18.24
C LEU A 23 -2.52 2.09 19.07
N GLN A 24 -3.10 3.18 18.55
CA GLN A 24 -4.20 3.90 19.20
C GLN A 24 -5.56 3.20 19.09
N GLY A 25 -5.67 2.04 18.42
CA GLY A 25 -6.92 1.31 18.30
C GLY A 25 -7.71 1.58 17.01
N PHE A 26 -7.24 2.47 16.13
CA PHE A 26 -7.87 2.75 14.82
C PHE A 26 -7.57 1.65 13.78
N LYS A 27 -7.87 0.40 14.11
CA LYS A 27 -7.54 -0.79 13.29
C LYS A 27 -8.25 -0.77 11.93
N THR A 28 -9.53 -0.41 11.90
CA THR A 28 -10.34 -0.36 10.68
C THR A 28 -9.86 0.74 9.74
N ASP A 29 -9.62 1.95 10.26
CA ASP A 29 -9.17 3.08 9.45
C ASP A 29 -7.73 2.90 8.96
N THR A 30 -6.84 2.33 9.79
CA THR A 30 -5.45 2.03 9.38
C THR A 30 -5.37 0.92 8.34
N ALA A 31 -6.29 -0.06 8.38
CA ALA A 31 -6.44 -1.04 7.31
C ALA A 31 -6.89 -0.39 5.99
N GLY A 32 -7.81 0.58 6.04
CA GLY A 32 -8.22 1.38 4.90
C GLY A 32 -7.09 2.23 4.31
N ILE A 33 -6.31 2.92 5.15
CA ILE A 33 -5.14 3.69 4.71
C ILE A 33 -4.11 2.78 4.04
N SER A 34 -3.83 1.61 4.62
CA SER A 34 -2.89 0.63 4.05
C SER A 34 -3.38 0.08 2.70
N ALA A 35 -4.69 -0.15 2.55
CA ALA A 35 -5.29 -0.56 1.30
C ALA A 35 -5.18 0.53 0.23
N ALA A 36 -5.42 1.79 0.58
CA ALA A 36 -5.31 2.93 -0.32
C ALA A 36 -3.88 3.09 -0.86
N TRP A 37 -2.86 2.96 0.00
CA TRP A 37 -1.45 3.01 -0.43
C TRP A 37 -1.07 1.86 -1.35
N SER A 38 -1.53 0.65 -1.04
CA SER A 38 -1.31 -0.54 -1.87
C SER A 38 -1.99 -0.41 -3.23
N GLY A 39 -3.21 0.11 -3.27
CA GLY A 39 -3.96 0.41 -4.49
C GLY A 39 -3.33 1.51 -5.33
N LEU A 40 -2.85 2.59 -4.70
CA LEU A 40 -2.13 3.67 -5.39
C LEU A 40 -0.86 3.15 -6.05
N TYR A 41 -0.08 2.31 -5.34
CA TYR A 41 1.09 1.67 -5.92
C TYR A 41 0.72 0.80 -7.13
N LEU A 42 -0.35 0.00 -7.02
CA LEU A 42 -0.86 -0.82 -8.12
C LEU A 42 -1.24 0.02 -9.33
N LEU A 43 -1.96 1.13 -9.13
CA LEU A 43 -2.41 2.01 -10.21
C LEU A 43 -1.23 2.64 -10.95
N LEU A 44 -0.24 3.15 -10.20
CA LEU A 44 0.98 3.73 -10.76
C LEU A 44 1.84 2.66 -11.46
N ALA A 45 1.95 1.48 -10.85
CA ALA A 45 2.67 0.37 -11.44
C ALA A 45 1.98 -0.10 -12.72
N ALA A 46 0.66 -0.26 -12.76
CA ALA A 46 -0.08 -0.70 -13.94
C ALA A 46 0.05 0.28 -15.12
N ARG A 47 0.11 1.60 -14.85
CA ARG A 47 0.26 2.63 -15.90
C ARG A 47 1.59 2.53 -16.66
N ARG A 48 2.61 1.88 -16.11
CA ARG A 48 3.96 1.85 -16.69
C ARG A 48 4.06 0.83 -17.84
N ARG A 49 4.13 1.32 -19.09
CA ARG A 49 4.35 0.50 -20.28
C ARG A 49 5.74 -0.14 -20.26
N GLN A 50 5.81 -1.48 -20.26
CA GLN A 50 7.07 -2.23 -20.36
C GLN A 50 7.05 -3.15 -21.58
N PRO A 51 8.15 -3.20 -22.37
CA PRO A 51 8.27 -4.13 -23.48
C PRO A 51 8.21 -5.58 -22.97
N PHE A 52 7.50 -6.45 -23.69
CA PHE A 52 7.19 -7.82 -23.25
C PHE A 52 8.43 -8.65 -22.89
N MET A 53 9.56 -8.44 -23.58
CA MET A 53 10.84 -9.10 -23.29
C MET A 53 11.40 -8.79 -21.89
N LYS A 54 11.08 -7.62 -21.32
CA LYS A 54 11.53 -7.24 -19.96
C LYS A 54 10.59 -7.71 -18.85
N LYS A 55 9.44 -8.31 -19.20
CA LYS A 55 8.47 -8.84 -18.21
C LYS A 55 8.92 -10.18 -17.61
N PHE A 56 9.71 -10.97 -18.34
CA PHE A 56 10.17 -12.31 -17.91
C PHE A 56 11.58 -12.32 -17.29
N GLY A 57 12.25 -11.17 -17.20
CA GLY A 57 13.53 -11.07 -16.49
C GLY A 57 13.35 -10.97 -14.96
N VAL A 58 14.45 -11.08 -14.21
CA VAL A 58 14.48 -10.95 -12.73
C VAL A 58 13.71 -9.72 -12.24
N ARG A 59 13.90 -8.56 -12.89
CA ARG A 59 13.19 -7.32 -12.56
C ARG A 59 11.69 -7.37 -12.82
N GLY A 60 11.27 -8.14 -13.84
CA GLY A 60 9.87 -8.37 -14.17
C GLY A 60 9.19 -9.26 -13.14
N VAL A 61 9.85 -10.34 -12.71
CA VAL A 61 9.37 -11.23 -11.64
C VAL A 61 9.23 -10.49 -10.32
N VAL A 62 10.28 -9.76 -9.89
CA VAL A 62 10.25 -8.97 -8.65
C VAL A 62 9.09 -7.98 -8.70
N ARG A 63 8.92 -7.24 -9.80
CA ARG A 63 7.80 -6.31 -9.96
C ARG A 63 6.45 -7.03 -9.90
N GLY A 64 6.31 -8.16 -10.59
CA GLY A 64 5.09 -8.97 -10.57
C GLY A 64 4.73 -9.41 -9.15
N ALA A 65 5.72 -9.90 -8.40
CA ALA A 65 5.56 -10.27 -7.00
C ALA A 65 5.13 -9.06 -6.15
N THR A 66 5.79 -7.90 -6.29
CA THR A 66 5.40 -6.69 -5.53
C THR A 66 3.98 -6.25 -5.86
N MET A 67 3.59 -6.26 -7.13
CA MET A 67 2.23 -5.92 -7.54
C MET A 67 1.21 -6.92 -7.01
N SER A 68 1.50 -8.22 -7.04
CA SER A 68 0.60 -9.25 -6.49
C SER A 68 0.42 -9.10 -4.97
N LEU A 69 1.50 -8.81 -4.23
CA LEU A 69 1.44 -8.57 -2.80
C LEU A 69 0.63 -7.31 -2.48
N ALA A 70 0.82 -6.23 -3.25
CA ALA A 70 0.04 -5.00 -3.10
C ALA A 70 -1.45 -5.25 -3.39
N LEU A 71 -1.78 -6.12 -4.34
CA LEU A 71 -3.16 -6.49 -4.64
C LEU A 71 -3.82 -7.23 -3.48
N VAL A 72 -3.12 -8.21 -2.90
CA VAL A 72 -3.61 -8.93 -1.72
C VAL A 72 -3.82 -7.98 -0.54
N ASN A 73 -2.87 -7.06 -0.28
CA ASN A 73 -3.01 -6.07 0.79
C ASN A 73 -4.14 -5.06 0.54
N MET A 74 -4.33 -4.62 -0.71
CA MET A 74 -5.42 -3.73 -1.09
C MET A 74 -6.78 -4.40 -0.86
N ILE A 75 -6.94 -5.66 -1.28
CA ILE A 75 -8.19 -6.40 -1.09
C ILE A 75 -8.41 -6.68 0.39
N GLY A 76 -7.40 -7.19 1.11
CA GLY A 76 -7.52 -7.52 2.52
C GLY A 76 -7.82 -6.31 3.39
N GLY A 77 -7.06 -5.22 3.23
CA GLY A 77 -7.30 -3.97 3.95
C GLY A 77 -8.58 -3.27 3.51
N GLY A 78 -8.96 -3.39 2.23
CA GLY A 78 -10.22 -2.86 1.70
C GLY A 78 -11.43 -3.57 2.28
N LEU A 79 -11.41 -4.90 2.34
CA LEU A 79 -12.44 -5.71 2.99
C LEU A 79 -12.48 -5.44 4.50
N ALA A 80 -11.32 -5.34 5.16
CA ALA A 80 -11.25 -4.99 6.57
C ALA A 80 -11.84 -3.59 6.84
N TYR A 81 -11.66 -2.64 5.93
CA TYR A 81 -12.23 -1.29 6.04
C TYR A 81 -13.75 -1.27 5.76
N THR A 82 -14.24 -2.03 4.77
CA THR A 82 -15.67 -2.01 4.39
C THR A 82 -16.54 -2.90 5.26
N LEU A 83 -16.00 -4.04 5.74
CA LEU A 83 -16.72 -5.02 6.55
C LEU A 83 -16.32 -4.99 8.01
N GLY A 84 -15.25 -4.27 8.37
CA GLY A 84 -14.85 -4.08 9.75
C GLY A 84 -15.95 -3.34 10.49
N LYS A 85 -16.54 -4.00 11.48
CA LYS A 85 -17.28 -3.28 12.51
C LYS A 85 -16.31 -2.27 13.11
N ARG A 86 -16.72 -1.01 13.16
CA ARG A 86 -16.11 -0.05 14.09
C ARG A 86 -16.52 -0.56 15.46
N GLU A 87 -15.69 -1.43 16.04
CA GLU A 87 -15.75 -1.72 17.47
C GLU A 87 -15.56 -0.34 18.12
N GLU A 88 -16.69 0.27 18.51
CA GLU A 88 -16.90 1.22 19.59
C GLU A 88 -15.79 2.31 19.72
N GLU A 89 -16.03 3.61 19.50
CA GLU A 89 -16.85 4.43 20.40
C GLU A 89 -17.06 3.82 21.80
N GLU A 90 -16.01 3.28 22.41
CA GLU A 90 -15.90 3.00 23.85
C GLU A 90 -14.60 3.63 24.38
N GLU A 91 -14.56 4.96 24.30
CA GLU A 91 -14.35 5.91 25.42
C GLU A 91 -14.50 7.35 24.94
#